data_AF-A0AA92U4W5-F1
#
_entry.id   AF-A0AA92U4W5-F1
#
_cell.length_a   1.000
_cell.length_b   1.000
_cell.length_c   1.000
_cell.angle_alpha   90.00
_cell.angle_beta   90.00
_cell.angle_gamma   90.00
#
_symmetry.space_group_name_H-M   'P 1'
#
loop_
_entity.id
_entity.type
_entity.pdbx_description
1 polymer ?
#
loop_
_entity_poly.entity_id
_entity_poly.type
_entity_poly.pdbx_seq_one_letter_code
_entity_poly.pdbx_strand_id
1 'polypeptide(L)'
;MNIKKIKIMSYNSETGIISAPVSIDDVKRALGESSNDLATLCKSENINIWSKYKPISCKGEFKEYPIREDSEEIVTSSYSKYTCVVRCGMNIPMDTYENLRYNYGGEGFAIEACRNLYIDNIYGGIGGIPDNTSTRVSGKHFPKGGVNSPYRLSDFRNYSSKAKINTFRTSLPEARKVEIYYSSTPKFNCVLSKHANVDDNTNLTMDDIITDLSLAWSFWIQICYDSPYNVNDKIYKNYYVGNCKKPTDYVYASREITFDIGNDKEVTIVPFLAYTRNATLYDNTKIIFISLPGAIIFKYYPRQINMESIKSGSSGFVDFSSLRELVGASCICKARIYKLPDATITITDGIFRSVCKYGNNKTTYGRGYVSNSSGQITGSVTIPEGDRTDYVETYIRFDNVYEGGYYGQMCQLSFEINIDGGWKQVPPGGSYIMH
;
A
#
# COMPACT_ATOMS: atom_id res chain seq x y z
N MET A 1 -20.87 56.03 37.68
CA MET A 1 -20.53 55.62 36.29
C MET A 1 -20.13 54.15 36.33
N ASN A 2 -21.04 53.24 36.01
CA ASN A 2 -20.77 51.79 36.04
C ASN A 2 -20.11 51.38 34.72
N ILE A 3 -18.78 51.24 34.74
CA ILE A 3 -18.05 50.64 33.63
C ILE A 3 -18.35 49.14 33.66
N LYS A 4 -19.29 48.67 32.84
CA LYS A 4 -19.39 47.25 32.50
C LYS A 4 -18.06 46.85 31.86
N LYS A 5 -17.17 46.22 32.61
CA LYS A 5 -16.06 45.43 32.03
C LYS A 5 -16.70 44.35 31.17
N ILE A 6 -16.71 44.56 29.86
CA ILE A 6 -17.03 43.49 28.90
C ILE A 6 -15.90 42.47 29.05
N LYS A 7 -16.17 41.37 29.76
CA LYS A 7 -15.29 40.21 29.78
C LYS A 7 -15.38 39.57 28.40
N ILE A 8 -14.57 40.04 27.46
CA ILE A 8 -14.39 39.36 26.17
C ILE A 8 -13.76 38.02 26.53
N MET A 9 -14.53 36.94 26.44
CA MET A 9 -13.99 35.59 26.60
C MET A 9 -13.21 35.27 25.32
N SER A 10 -11.90 35.51 25.35
CA SER A 10 -11.01 35.25 24.21
C SER A 10 -10.78 33.75 23.98
N TYR A 11 -10.83 32.91 25.02
CA TYR A 11 -10.88 31.44 24.86
C TYR A 11 -12.31 30.90 24.76
N ASN A 12 -12.61 30.21 23.66
CA ASN A 12 -13.84 29.47 23.44
C ASN A 12 -13.62 27.98 23.81
N SER A 13 -14.29 27.52 24.88
CA SER A 13 -14.17 26.13 25.35
C SER A 13 -14.88 25.09 24.48
N GLU A 14 -15.85 25.51 23.66
CA GLU A 14 -16.56 24.63 22.72
C GLU A 14 -15.66 24.30 21.52
N THR A 15 -14.99 25.31 20.96
CA THR A 15 -14.07 25.12 19.82
C THR A 15 -12.64 24.81 20.26
N GLY A 16 -12.26 25.16 21.48
CA GLY A 16 -10.88 25.08 21.97
C GLY A 16 -9.95 26.17 21.44
N ILE A 17 -10.48 27.22 20.81
CA ILE A 17 -9.68 28.25 20.13
C ILE A 17 -9.49 29.48 21.02
N ILE A 18 -8.26 30.00 21.05
CA ILE A 18 -7.92 31.30 21.63
C ILE A 18 -7.97 32.38 20.55
N SER A 19 -8.84 33.37 20.71
CA SER A 19 -8.95 34.53 19.83
C SER A 19 -8.17 35.73 20.39
N ALA A 20 -7.79 36.67 19.53
CA ALA A 20 -7.20 37.93 19.97
C ALA A 20 -8.28 38.86 20.58
N PRO A 21 -7.97 39.69 21.59
CA PRO A 21 -6.67 39.79 22.28
C PRO A 21 -6.43 38.58 23.20
N VAL A 22 -5.19 38.09 23.23
CA VAL A 22 -4.82 36.91 24.04
C VAL A 22 -4.44 37.34 25.45
N SER A 23 -4.99 36.68 26.48
CA SER A 23 -4.63 36.88 27.89
C SER A 23 -4.01 35.63 28.52
N ILE A 24 -3.31 35.80 29.66
CA ILE A 24 -2.76 34.68 30.45
C ILE A 24 -3.87 33.70 30.89
N ASP A 25 -5.05 34.22 31.25
CA ASP A 25 -6.19 33.41 31.67
C ASP A 25 -6.72 32.51 30.54
N ASP A 26 -6.69 32.98 29.29
CA ASP A 26 -7.10 32.19 28.13
C ASP A 26 -6.17 31.00 27.92
N VAL A 27 -4.85 31.24 27.98
CA VAL A 27 -3.83 30.22 27.83
C VAL A 27 -3.92 29.19 28.97
N LYS A 28 -4.07 29.65 30.22
CA LYS A 28 -4.28 28.77 31.38
C LYS A 28 -5.49 27.85 31.19
N ARG A 29 -6.63 28.41 30.77
CA ARG A 29 -7.85 27.64 30.52
C ARG A 29 -7.70 26.65 29.37
N ALA A 30 -6.98 27.03 28.31
CA ALA A 30 -6.75 26.17 27.15
C ALA A 30 -5.78 25.02 27.44
N LEU A 31 -4.77 25.26 28.28
CA LEU A 31 -3.74 24.28 28.64
C LEU A 31 -4.08 23.50 29.93
N GLY A 32 -5.08 23.92 30.70
CA GLY A 32 -5.35 23.35 32.02
C GLY A 32 -4.27 23.65 33.06
N GLU A 33 -3.59 24.80 32.92
CA GLU A 33 -2.45 25.21 33.75
C GLU A 33 -2.87 26.21 34.84
N SER A 34 -2.16 26.20 35.97
CA SER A 34 -2.38 27.15 37.07
C SER A 34 -1.40 28.33 37.06
N SER A 35 -0.27 28.20 36.38
CA SER A 35 0.80 29.20 36.36
C SER A 35 0.38 30.50 35.66
N ASN A 36 0.77 31.65 36.23
CA ASN A 36 0.67 32.96 35.57
C ASN A 36 1.97 33.36 34.86
N ASP A 37 3.03 32.56 35.01
CA ASP A 37 4.32 32.81 34.37
C ASP A 37 4.27 32.43 32.89
N LEU A 38 4.47 33.42 32.01
CA LEU A 38 4.40 33.23 30.56
C LEU A 38 5.45 32.22 30.06
N ALA A 39 6.63 32.20 30.66
CA ALA A 39 7.68 31.25 30.27
C ALA A 39 7.26 29.81 30.56
N THR A 40 6.61 29.57 31.69
CA THR A 40 6.03 28.27 32.06
C THR A 40 4.93 27.86 31.09
N LEU A 41 4.01 28.78 30.75
CA LEU A 41 2.91 28.49 29.82
C LEU A 41 3.40 28.18 28.40
N CYS A 42 4.39 28.93 27.89
CA CYS A 42 4.99 28.68 26.57
C CYS A 42 5.77 27.35 26.48
N LYS A 43 6.07 26.71 27.61
CA LYS A 43 6.79 25.42 27.70
C LYS A 43 5.94 24.30 28.29
N SER A 44 4.63 24.53 28.46
CA SER A 44 3.73 23.55 29.07
C SER A 44 3.68 22.26 28.24
N GLU A 45 3.74 21.13 28.93
CA GLU A 45 3.56 19.81 28.32
C GLU A 45 2.14 19.62 27.74
N ASN A 46 1.17 20.43 28.16
CA ASN A 46 -0.21 20.37 27.70
C ASN A 46 -0.43 21.14 26.38
N ILE A 47 0.59 21.79 25.83
CA ILE A 47 0.52 22.38 24.50
C ILE A 47 0.26 21.28 23.47
N ASN A 48 -0.82 21.44 22.71
CA ASN A 48 -1.16 20.56 21.61
C ASN A 48 -0.25 20.87 20.41
N ILE A 49 0.68 19.95 20.15
CA ILE A 49 1.69 20.08 19.09
C ILE A 49 1.08 20.08 17.68
N TRP A 50 -0.13 19.53 17.51
CA TRP A 50 -0.86 19.50 16.24
C TRP A 50 -1.62 20.79 15.96
N SER A 51 -1.69 21.72 16.92
CA SER A 51 -2.22 23.06 16.65
C SER A 51 -1.32 23.77 15.65
N LYS A 52 -1.95 24.35 14.62
CA LYS A 52 -1.25 25.13 13.59
C LYS A 52 -0.57 26.35 14.18
N TYR A 53 -1.27 27.02 15.09
CA TYR A 53 -0.77 28.15 15.87
C TYR A 53 -0.39 27.65 17.24
N LYS A 54 0.87 27.77 17.62
CA LYS A 54 1.39 27.37 18.94
C LYS A 54 2.75 28.02 19.17
N PRO A 55 3.18 28.16 20.44
CA PRO A 55 4.55 28.56 20.73
C PRO A 55 5.55 27.51 20.24
N ILE A 56 6.54 27.95 19.48
CA ILE A 56 7.65 27.14 18.97
C ILE A 56 8.94 27.94 19.04
N SER A 57 10.08 27.25 19.12
CA SER A 57 11.38 27.89 18.97
C SER A 57 11.54 28.44 17.54
N CYS A 58 11.69 29.75 17.38
CA CYS A 58 11.94 30.37 16.07
C CYS A 58 13.11 31.35 16.14
N LYS A 59 14.06 31.27 15.21
CA LYS A 59 15.13 32.26 15.06
C LYS A 59 14.60 33.52 14.37
N GLY A 60 14.89 34.70 14.93
CA GLY A 60 14.67 36.00 14.28
C GLY A 60 13.75 36.98 15.02
N GLU A 61 13.69 38.20 14.51
CA GLU A 61 12.80 39.27 14.98
C GLU A 61 11.32 38.92 14.74
N PHE A 62 10.40 39.66 15.36
CA PHE A 62 8.95 39.41 15.35
C PHE A 62 8.40 39.06 13.95
N LYS A 63 8.03 37.79 13.73
CA LYS A 63 7.40 37.32 12.49
C LYS A 63 5.87 37.42 12.58
N GLU A 64 5.25 37.72 11.44
CA GLU A 64 3.78 37.73 11.28
C GLU A 64 3.22 36.29 11.23
N TYR A 65 2.01 36.07 11.76
CA TYR A 65 1.42 34.72 11.89
C TYR A 65 0.79 34.21 10.58
N PRO A 66 0.72 32.88 10.37
CA PRO A 66 1.22 31.79 11.23
C PRO A 66 2.76 31.71 11.22
N ILE A 67 3.35 31.59 12.41
CA ILE A 67 4.79 31.33 12.54
C ILE A 67 5.04 29.92 12.04
N ARG A 68 5.56 29.81 10.81
CA ARG A 68 6.22 28.60 10.34
C ARG A 68 7.56 28.53 11.05
N GLU A 69 7.88 27.37 11.62
CA GLU A 69 9.19 27.18 12.24
C GLU A 69 10.28 27.42 11.19
N ASP A 70 11.19 28.35 11.48
CA ASP A 70 12.37 28.65 10.68
C ASP A 70 13.64 28.36 11.50
N SER A 71 13.54 27.36 12.38
CA SER A 71 14.69 26.88 13.12
C SER A 71 15.43 25.88 12.21
N GLU A 72 16.63 26.27 11.77
CA GLU A 72 17.62 25.32 11.26
C GLU A 72 18.22 24.50 12.42
N GLU A 73 17.44 24.27 13.48
CA GLU A 73 17.91 23.51 14.62
C GLU A 73 18.06 22.05 14.18
N ILE A 74 19.29 21.57 14.35
CA ILE A 74 19.64 20.18 14.17
C ILE A 74 19.78 19.59 15.57
N VAL A 75 19.00 18.55 15.84
CA VAL A 75 19.02 17.85 17.13
C VAL A 75 19.26 16.38 16.92
N THR A 76 19.73 15.72 17.97
CA THR A 76 19.97 14.27 17.95
C THR A 76 18.81 13.58 18.64
N SER A 77 18.22 12.56 18.02
CA SER A 77 17.17 11.76 18.66
C SER A 77 17.69 11.15 19.96
N SER A 78 16.84 11.11 20.99
CA SER A 78 17.20 10.45 22.24
C SER A 78 17.22 8.92 22.12
N TYR A 79 16.52 8.31 21.17
CA TYR A 79 16.46 6.86 20.99
C TYR A 79 17.52 6.34 20.00
N SER A 80 17.40 6.62 18.71
CA SER A 80 18.34 6.12 17.70
C SER A 80 19.67 6.88 17.60
N LYS A 81 19.76 8.05 18.24
CA LYS A 81 20.89 8.99 18.11
C LYS A 81 21.10 9.54 16.69
N TYR A 82 20.10 9.47 15.81
CA TYR A 82 20.17 10.10 14.49
C TYR A 82 19.89 11.59 14.52
N THR A 83 20.46 12.26 13.53
CA THR A 83 20.22 13.66 13.22
C THR A 83 18.77 13.88 12.80
N CYS A 84 18.09 14.79 13.49
CA CYS A 84 16.74 15.23 13.23
C CYS A 84 16.74 16.71 12.89
N VAL A 85 15.92 17.11 11.92
CA VAL A 85 15.56 18.51 11.77
C VAL A 85 14.33 18.81 12.60
N VAL A 86 14.27 20.02 13.14
CA VAL A 86 13.08 20.46 13.87
C VAL A 86 12.09 21.14 12.93
N ARG A 87 10.84 20.66 12.90
CA ARG A 87 9.76 21.24 12.10
C ARG A 87 8.46 21.29 12.87
N CYS A 88 7.85 22.48 12.91
CA CYS A 88 6.62 22.75 13.65
C CYS A 88 6.67 22.28 15.12
N GLY A 89 7.84 22.36 15.75
CA GLY A 89 8.09 21.95 17.13
C GLY A 89 8.34 20.44 17.31
N MET A 90 8.59 19.70 16.23
CA MET A 90 8.75 18.23 16.23
C MET A 90 10.09 17.80 15.65
N ASN A 91 10.64 16.70 16.16
CA ASN A 91 11.80 16.03 15.59
C ASN A 91 11.41 15.26 14.32
N ILE A 92 12.04 15.56 13.19
CA ILE A 92 11.88 14.82 11.95
C ILE A 92 13.24 14.18 11.59
N PRO A 93 13.44 12.87 11.81
CA PRO A 93 14.61 12.15 11.36
C PRO A 93 14.73 12.29 9.85
N MET A 94 15.85 12.87 9.43
CA MET A 94 16.13 13.14 8.04
C MET A 94 17.62 13.01 7.83
N ASP A 95 18.01 12.18 6.87
CA ASP A 95 19.40 11.96 6.51
C ASP A 95 19.50 11.63 5.02
N THR A 96 20.72 11.57 4.49
CA THR A 96 20.96 11.19 3.11
C THR A 96 20.73 9.69 2.89
N TYR A 97 20.38 9.33 1.66
CA TYR A 97 20.18 7.95 1.25
C TYR A 97 21.41 7.09 1.51
N GLU A 98 22.60 7.61 1.20
CA GLU A 98 23.87 6.93 1.45
C GLU A 98 24.15 6.71 2.92
N ASN A 99 23.94 7.72 3.78
CA ASN A 99 24.20 7.60 5.21
C ASN A 99 23.28 6.55 5.85
N LEU A 100 21.98 6.57 5.53
CA LEU A 100 21.06 5.56 6.02
C LEU A 100 21.42 4.17 5.50
N ARG A 101 21.82 4.07 4.22
CA ARG A 101 22.30 2.81 3.63
C ARG A 101 23.52 2.25 4.33
N TYR A 102 24.50 3.10 4.63
CA TYR A 102 25.72 2.71 5.33
C TYR A 102 25.43 2.22 6.75
N ASN A 103 24.62 2.97 7.50
CA ASN A 103 24.39 2.67 8.91
C ASN A 103 23.39 1.53 9.18
N TYR A 104 22.50 1.22 8.24
CA TYR A 104 21.44 0.22 8.41
C TYR A 104 21.56 -1.00 7.49
N GLY A 105 22.77 -1.34 7.04
CA GLY A 105 23.04 -2.66 6.45
C GLY A 105 22.80 -2.79 4.94
N GLY A 106 22.98 -1.71 4.17
CA GLY A 106 23.08 -1.79 2.71
C GLY A 106 21.72 -1.84 1.99
N GLU A 107 21.52 -2.78 1.07
CA GLU A 107 20.43 -2.74 0.08
C GLU A 107 19.01 -2.78 0.68
N GLY A 108 18.86 -3.28 1.91
CA GLY A 108 17.60 -3.34 2.66
C GLY A 108 17.45 -2.32 3.79
N PHE A 109 18.33 -1.32 3.83
CA PHE A 109 18.44 -0.40 4.94
C PHE A 109 17.12 0.27 5.33
N ALA A 110 16.23 0.52 4.36
CA ALA A 110 15.04 1.33 4.59
C ALA A 110 14.07 0.65 5.58
N ILE A 111 14.03 -0.69 5.61
CA ILE A 111 13.18 -1.44 6.53
C ILE A 111 13.67 -1.32 7.96
N GLU A 112 14.97 -1.52 8.18
CA GLU A 112 15.56 -1.45 9.51
C GLU A 112 15.63 0.00 10.00
N ALA A 113 16.05 0.92 9.14
CA ALA A 113 16.04 2.35 9.40
C ALA A 113 14.62 2.82 9.76
N CYS A 114 13.60 2.43 9.01
CA CYS A 114 12.22 2.84 9.28
C CYS A 114 11.73 2.34 10.66
N ARG A 115 12.01 1.09 11.05
CA ARG A 115 11.62 0.59 12.39
C ARG A 115 12.27 1.38 13.52
N ASN A 116 13.56 1.67 13.40
CA ASN A 116 14.30 2.41 14.42
C ASN A 116 13.90 3.89 14.46
N LEU A 117 13.86 4.54 13.29
CA LEU A 117 13.56 5.97 13.16
C LEU A 117 12.09 6.31 13.43
N TYR A 118 11.19 5.35 13.26
CA TYR A 118 9.79 5.53 13.67
C TYR A 118 9.65 5.68 15.19
N ILE A 119 10.48 4.99 15.99
CA ILE A 119 10.45 5.10 17.45
C ILE A 119 10.91 6.50 17.90
N ASP A 120 11.83 7.11 17.15
CA ASP A 120 12.29 8.49 17.38
C ASP A 120 11.23 9.55 17.08
N ASN A 121 10.29 9.22 16.20
CA ASN A 121 9.41 10.18 15.59
C ASN A 121 8.05 9.56 15.28
N ILE A 122 7.12 9.81 16.18
CA ILE A 122 5.75 10.05 15.77
C ILE A 122 5.59 11.54 15.94
N TYR A 123 5.47 12.28 14.85
CA TYR A 123 5.05 13.68 14.70
C TYR A 123 4.36 14.29 15.95
N GLY A 124 5.10 14.51 17.04
CA GLY A 124 4.53 14.89 18.34
C GLY A 124 3.62 13.88 19.09
N GLY A 125 3.55 12.61 18.67
CA GLY A 125 2.94 11.49 19.39
C GLY A 125 3.87 10.82 20.40
N ILE A 126 3.31 10.02 21.31
CA ILE A 126 4.08 9.22 22.27
C ILE A 126 4.69 8.04 21.51
N GLY A 127 5.98 8.14 21.14
CA GLY A 127 6.78 6.99 20.72
C GLY A 127 6.84 5.94 21.84
N GLY A 128 6.98 4.66 21.48
CA GLY A 128 6.90 3.51 22.39
C GLY A 128 7.68 3.69 23.70
N ILE A 129 7.19 3.05 24.77
CA ILE A 129 7.77 3.12 26.12
C ILE A 129 9.26 2.81 26.03
N PRO A 130 10.15 3.76 26.37
CA PRO A 130 11.56 3.48 26.48
C PRO A 130 11.77 2.43 27.58
N ASP A 131 12.86 1.70 27.52
CA ASP A 131 13.44 1.13 28.73
C ASP A 131 13.33 2.14 29.89
N ASN A 132 13.10 1.66 31.11
CA ASN A 132 12.59 2.43 32.26
C ASN A 132 13.51 3.59 32.76
N THR A 133 14.44 4.05 31.93
CA THR A 133 15.53 4.99 32.14
C THR A 133 15.56 6.15 31.14
N SER A 134 14.78 6.12 30.04
CA SER A 134 14.84 7.14 28.97
C SER A 134 13.58 8.02 28.91
N THR A 135 13.78 9.34 28.83
CA THR A 135 12.75 10.40 28.83
C THR A 135 11.96 10.44 27.52
N ARG A 136 10.72 10.97 27.57
CA ARG A 136 9.81 11.20 26.41
C ARG A 136 10.59 11.63 25.15
N VAL A 137 10.48 10.83 24.07
CA VAL A 137 11.31 10.90 22.86
C VAL A 137 10.85 12.01 21.88
N SER A 138 9.60 12.49 22.00
CA SER A 138 9.12 13.60 21.17
C SER A 138 9.78 14.91 21.62
N GLY A 139 10.78 15.38 20.88
CA GLY A 139 11.39 16.70 21.11
C GLY A 139 10.37 17.79 20.85
N LYS A 140 9.59 18.19 21.86
CA LYS A 140 8.75 19.38 21.80
C LYS A 140 9.67 20.59 21.87
N HIS A 141 9.93 21.21 20.72
CA HIS A 141 10.85 22.35 20.63
C HIS A 141 10.14 23.67 20.93
N PHE A 142 9.92 23.89 22.22
CA PHE A 142 9.33 25.11 22.74
C PHE A 142 10.32 26.28 22.72
N PRO A 143 9.83 27.54 22.82
CA PRO A 143 10.70 28.71 22.93
C PRO A 143 11.69 28.58 24.10
N LYS A 144 12.93 29.05 23.89
CA LYS A 144 14.01 28.97 24.90
C LYS A 144 14.09 30.23 25.79
N GLY A 145 13.43 31.32 25.39
CA GLY A 145 13.55 32.64 25.99
C GLY A 145 14.71 33.44 25.39
N GLY A 146 14.75 34.74 25.71
CA GLY A 146 15.75 35.68 25.18
C GLY A 146 15.42 36.20 23.77
N VAL A 147 16.34 36.97 23.20
CA VAL A 147 16.13 37.74 21.95
C VAL A 147 15.85 36.82 20.75
N ASN A 148 16.44 35.62 20.73
CA ASN A 148 16.40 34.72 19.57
C ASN A 148 15.31 33.63 19.66
N SER A 149 14.51 33.61 20.73
CA SER A 149 13.41 32.66 20.93
C SER A 149 12.48 33.15 22.07
N PRO A 150 11.92 34.38 21.99
CA PRO A 150 11.22 34.99 23.12
C PRO A 150 9.90 34.29 23.46
N TYR A 151 9.52 34.31 24.73
CA TYR A 151 8.19 33.89 25.16
C TYR A 151 7.17 34.97 24.79
N ARG A 152 6.15 34.63 24.00
CA ARG A 152 5.15 35.59 23.52
C ARG A 152 3.75 35.05 23.74
N LEU A 153 2.91 35.88 24.34
CA LEU A 153 1.49 35.56 24.52
C LEU A 153 0.75 35.51 23.18
N SER A 154 1.19 36.30 22.20
CA SER A 154 0.63 36.29 20.83
C SER A 154 0.84 34.97 20.11
N ASP A 155 1.80 34.12 20.52
CA ASP A 155 2.04 32.80 19.89
C ASP A 155 0.85 31.85 20.05
N PHE A 156 -0.04 32.17 21.00
CA PHE A 156 -1.29 31.47 21.22
C PHE A 156 -2.47 32.07 20.46
N ARG A 157 -2.28 33.12 19.65
CA ARG A 157 -3.36 33.65 18.81
C ARG A 157 -3.80 32.58 17.81
N ASN A 158 -5.08 32.26 17.80
CA ASN A 158 -5.70 31.17 17.04
C ASN A 158 -5.21 29.76 17.44
N TYR A 159 -4.51 29.61 18.57
CA TYR A 159 -4.16 28.30 19.11
C TYR A 159 -5.44 27.50 19.37
N SER A 160 -5.42 26.23 18.97
CA SER A 160 -6.51 25.28 19.19
C SER A 160 -6.06 24.17 20.13
N SER A 161 -6.58 24.15 21.36
CA SER A 161 -6.35 23.04 22.30
C SER A 161 -6.94 21.72 21.79
N LYS A 162 -7.94 21.79 20.89
CA LYS A 162 -8.63 20.64 20.29
C LYS A 162 -8.10 20.25 18.91
N ALA A 163 -6.94 20.76 18.50
CA ALA A 163 -6.33 20.36 17.24
C ALA A 163 -6.13 18.84 17.17
N LYS A 164 -6.43 18.27 16.01
CA LYS A 164 -6.38 16.84 15.73
C LYS A 164 -5.05 16.46 15.09
N ILE A 165 -4.62 15.24 15.38
CA ILE A 165 -3.51 14.60 14.70
C ILE A 165 -3.77 14.54 13.18
N ASN A 166 -2.79 14.96 12.40
CA ASN A 166 -2.87 15.01 10.94
C ASN A 166 -1.67 14.32 10.29
N THR A 167 -1.34 13.09 10.67
CA THR A 167 -0.17 12.37 10.13
C THR A 167 -0.34 12.02 8.64
N PHE A 168 0.78 11.66 7.99
CA PHE A 168 0.77 11.10 6.64
C PHE A 168 -0.18 9.90 6.56
N ARG A 169 -1.02 9.87 5.51
CA ARG A 169 -1.87 8.72 5.22
C ARG A 169 -1.40 8.05 3.95
N THR A 170 -1.12 6.75 4.04
CA THR A 170 -0.84 5.93 2.87
C THR A 170 -1.88 4.83 2.70
N SER A 171 -2.05 4.33 1.48
CA SER A 171 -2.86 3.12 1.24
C SER A 171 -2.16 1.84 1.71
N LEU A 172 -0.89 1.92 2.11
CA LEU A 172 -0.06 0.78 2.46
C LEU A 172 -0.43 0.21 3.84
N PRO A 173 -0.24 -1.09 4.07
CA PRO A 173 -0.33 -1.64 5.42
C PRO A 173 0.73 -1.02 6.34
N GLU A 174 0.35 -0.75 7.59
CA GLU A 174 1.23 -0.21 8.62
C GLU A 174 1.21 -1.17 9.83
N ALA A 175 2.38 -1.64 10.27
CA ALA A 175 2.55 -2.53 11.43
C ALA A 175 1.72 -3.83 11.40
N ARG A 176 1.23 -4.23 10.23
CA ARG A 176 0.38 -5.41 10.05
C ARG A 176 0.64 -6.10 8.72
N LYS A 177 0.18 -7.34 8.63
CA LYS A 177 0.15 -8.12 7.40
C LYS A 177 -1.25 -8.11 6.82
N VAL A 178 -1.36 -7.95 5.50
CA VAL A 178 -2.63 -8.03 4.77
C VAL A 178 -2.51 -9.11 3.72
N GLU A 179 -3.47 -10.01 3.64
CA GLU A 179 -3.50 -11.05 2.62
C GLU A 179 -4.25 -10.57 1.38
N ILE A 180 -3.66 -10.77 0.20
CA ILE A 180 -4.26 -10.48 -1.09
C ILE A 180 -4.22 -11.75 -1.94
N TYR A 181 -5.39 -12.20 -2.37
CA TYR A 181 -5.51 -13.29 -3.33
C TYR A 181 -5.41 -12.72 -4.73
N TYR A 182 -4.59 -13.35 -5.58
CA TYR A 182 -4.38 -12.90 -6.95
C TYR A 182 -4.42 -14.05 -7.94
N SER A 183 -4.87 -13.75 -9.15
CA SER A 183 -4.95 -14.72 -10.25
C SER A 183 -4.04 -14.39 -11.45
N SER A 184 -3.55 -13.16 -11.50
CA SER A 184 -2.69 -12.59 -12.54
C SER A 184 -1.57 -11.77 -11.89
N THR A 185 -0.72 -11.08 -12.64
CA THR A 185 0.40 -10.34 -12.05
C THR A 185 -0.07 -9.40 -10.94
N PRO A 186 0.40 -9.57 -9.68
CA PRO A 186 -0.12 -8.79 -8.56
C PRO A 186 0.10 -7.30 -8.75
N LYS A 187 -0.94 -6.52 -8.44
CA LYS A 187 -0.94 -5.05 -8.54
C LYS A 187 -1.41 -4.42 -7.24
N PHE A 188 -0.85 -3.26 -6.93
CA PHE A 188 -1.25 -2.50 -5.75
C PHE A 188 -1.17 -1.00 -6.01
N ASN A 189 -2.22 -0.28 -5.65
CA ASN A 189 -2.25 1.18 -5.73
C ASN A 189 -1.60 1.80 -4.49
N CYS A 190 -0.41 2.37 -4.67
CA CYS A 190 0.26 3.17 -3.66
C CYS A 190 -0.25 4.60 -3.73
N VAL A 191 -0.79 5.10 -2.62
CA VAL A 191 -1.34 6.45 -2.52
C VAL A 191 -0.78 7.12 -1.28
N LEU A 192 -0.31 8.36 -1.42
CA LEU A 192 -0.02 9.28 -0.33
C LEU A 192 -1.11 10.35 -0.30
N SER A 193 -1.77 10.54 0.84
CA SER A 193 -2.93 11.42 0.97
C SER A 193 -2.91 12.23 2.28
N LYS A 194 -3.65 13.34 2.30
CA LYS A 194 -3.97 14.11 3.51
C LYS A 194 -5.17 13.50 4.22
N HIS A 195 -5.30 13.82 5.50
CA HIS A 195 -6.42 13.35 6.32
C HIS A 195 -7.71 14.10 5.97
N ALA A 196 -8.69 13.43 5.35
CA ALA A 196 -9.93 14.08 4.90
C ALA A 196 -10.79 14.67 6.04
N ASN A 197 -10.71 14.10 7.25
CA ASN A 197 -11.52 14.52 8.40
C ASN A 197 -10.86 15.58 9.30
N VAL A 198 -9.78 16.23 8.84
CA VAL A 198 -9.02 17.24 9.59
C VAL A 198 -8.94 18.51 8.75
N ASP A 199 -9.26 19.66 9.34
CA ASP A 199 -9.21 20.94 8.64
C ASP A 199 -7.79 21.53 8.59
N ASP A 200 -7.48 22.26 7.53
CA ASP A 200 -6.16 22.85 7.32
C ASP A 200 -5.99 24.21 8.04
N ASN A 201 -7.03 24.69 8.74
CA ASN A 201 -7.08 26.01 9.36
C ASN A 201 -6.53 25.99 10.80
N THR A 202 -6.93 25.00 11.58
CA THR A 202 -6.59 24.89 13.01
C THR A 202 -5.51 23.84 13.28
N ASN A 203 -5.32 22.90 12.35
CA ASN A 203 -4.38 21.79 12.49
C ASN A 203 -3.16 22.00 11.58
N LEU A 204 -2.01 21.48 11.99
CA LEU A 204 -0.86 21.40 11.12
C LEU A 204 -1.17 20.58 9.87
N THR A 205 -0.70 21.05 8.72
CA THR A 205 -0.74 20.30 7.47
C THR A 205 0.61 19.66 7.18
N MET A 206 0.66 18.72 6.24
CA MET A 206 1.94 18.13 5.81
C MET A 206 2.85 19.14 5.12
N ASP A 207 2.28 20.10 4.38
CA ASP A 207 3.06 21.22 3.81
C ASP A 207 3.62 22.16 4.91
N ASP A 208 3.03 22.20 6.10
CA ASP A 208 3.60 22.96 7.24
C ASP A 208 4.77 22.20 7.89
N ILE A 209 4.69 20.86 7.99
CA ILE A 209 5.75 20.02 8.58
C ILE A 209 6.92 19.84 7.61
N ILE A 210 6.64 19.55 6.34
CA ILE A 210 7.65 19.31 5.31
C ILE A 210 7.70 20.51 4.38
N THR A 211 8.75 21.31 4.54
CA THR A 211 9.04 22.45 3.68
C THR A 211 9.08 22.02 2.21
N ASP A 212 8.36 22.75 1.37
CA ASP A 212 8.31 22.53 -0.07
C ASP A 212 7.86 21.12 -0.48
N LEU A 213 7.04 20.45 0.33
CA LEU A 213 6.52 19.10 0.05
C LEU A 213 6.07 18.94 -1.41
N SER A 214 5.19 19.83 -1.87
CA SER A 214 4.64 19.81 -3.23
C SER A 214 5.59 20.31 -4.34
N LEU A 215 6.74 20.88 -3.99
CA LEU A 215 7.68 21.52 -4.92
C LEU A 215 8.99 20.75 -5.07
N ALA A 216 9.47 20.09 -4.01
CA ALA A 216 10.80 19.49 -3.94
C ALA A 216 10.80 17.99 -3.66
N TRP A 217 9.71 17.43 -3.10
CA TRP A 217 9.68 16.04 -2.67
C TRP A 217 8.93 15.12 -3.63
N SER A 218 9.31 13.84 -3.60
CA SER A 218 8.65 12.73 -4.25
C SER A 218 8.34 11.62 -3.26
N PHE A 219 7.27 10.87 -3.55
CA PHE A 219 6.86 9.72 -2.76
C PHE A 219 7.43 8.44 -3.38
N TRP A 220 7.99 7.58 -2.52
CA TRP A 220 8.65 6.34 -2.86
C TRP A 220 8.23 5.23 -1.93
N ILE A 221 8.42 3.99 -2.39
CA ILE A 221 8.39 2.82 -1.53
C ILE A 221 9.66 1.99 -1.73
N GLN A 222 10.15 1.35 -0.67
CA GLN A 222 11.05 0.21 -0.76
C GLN A 222 10.26 -1.06 -0.44
N ILE A 223 10.49 -2.11 -1.21
CA ILE A 223 9.96 -3.44 -0.92
C ILE A 223 11.06 -4.45 -0.68
N CYS A 224 10.74 -5.49 0.09
CA CYS A 224 11.59 -6.66 0.30
C CYS A 224 10.76 -7.94 0.20
N TYR A 225 11.29 -8.94 -0.49
CA TYR A 225 10.72 -10.28 -0.59
C TYR A 225 11.83 -11.31 -0.81
N ASP A 226 11.57 -12.59 -0.51
CA ASP A 226 12.56 -13.65 -0.71
C ASP A 226 12.88 -13.81 -2.20
N SER A 227 14.11 -14.18 -2.55
CA SER A 227 14.44 -14.52 -3.93
C SER A 227 13.62 -15.73 -4.40
N PRO A 228 13.16 -15.78 -5.67
CA PRO A 228 12.53 -16.97 -6.21
C PRO A 228 13.52 -18.12 -6.42
N TYR A 229 14.82 -17.85 -6.37
CA TYR A 229 15.88 -18.84 -6.62
C TYR A 229 16.59 -19.32 -5.34
N ASN A 230 16.53 -18.54 -4.26
CA ASN A 230 17.20 -18.86 -2.99
C ASN A 230 16.42 -18.28 -1.80
N VAL A 231 15.99 -19.14 -0.88
CA VAL A 231 15.20 -18.75 0.30
C VAL A 231 15.97 -17.90 1.31
N ASN A 232 17.30 -17.90 1.25
CA ASN A 232 18.14 -17.09 2.13
C ASN A 232 18.43 -15.70 1.56
N ASP A 233 18.23 -15.50 0.26
CA ASP A 233 18.49 -14.23 -0.40
C ASP A 233 17.23 -13.36 -0.38
N LYS A 234 17.39 -12.08 -0.05
CA LYS A 234 16.32 -11.08 -0.10
C LYS A 234 16.51 -10.21 -1.33
N ILE A 235 15.41 -9.90 -2.01
CA ILE A 235 15.38 -8.92 -3.10
C ILE A 235 14.82 -7.62 -2.55
N TYR A 236 15.57 -6.54 -2.74
CA TYR A 236 15.16 -5.18 -2.38
C TYR A 236 14.91 -4.37 -3.64
N LYS A 237 13.79 -3.65 -3.70
CA LYS A 237 13.46 -2.78 -4.85
C LYS A 237 12.85 -1.47 -4.38
N ASN A 238 13.37 -0.37 -4.92
CA ASN A 238 12.79 0.96 -4.73
C ASN A 238 11.88 1.29 -5.92
N TYR A 239 10.69 1.80 -5.62
CA TYR A 239 9.74 2.27 -6.62
C TYR A 239 9.47 3.76 -6.41
N TYR A 240 9.70 4.53 -7.47
CA TYR A 240 9.23 5.91 -7.56
C TYR A 240 7.71 5.89 -7.77
N VAL A 241 6.95 6.41 -6.82
CA VAL A 241 5.49 6.52 -6.94
C VAL A 241 5.16 7.78 -7.74
N GLY A 242 5.68 8.93 -7.32
CA GLY A 242 5.47 10.18 -8.03
C GLY A 242 5.90 11.41 -7.25
N ASN A 243 6.09 12.52 -7.96
CA ASN A 243 6.29 13.83 -7.34
C ASN A 243 5.08 14.21 -6.50
N CYS A 244 5.33 14.66 -5.27
CA CYS A 244 4.28 15.22 -4.43
C CYS A 244 3.75 16.50 -5.07
N LYS A 245 2.44 16.69 -5.04
CA LYS A 245 1.74 17.87 -5.56
C LYS A 245 0.81 18.42 -4.49
N LYS A 246 0.40 19.68 -4.64
CA LYS A 246 -0.68 20.22 -3.80
C LYS A 246 -1.92 19.36 -4.00
N PRO A 247 -2.57 18.88 -2.92
CA PRO A 247 -3.65 17.93 -3.05
C PRO A 247 -4.91 18.62 -3.59
N THR A 248 -5.42 18.17 -4.74
CA THR A 248 -6.73 18.59 -5.28
C THR A 248 -7.86 17.77 -4.65
N ASP A 249 -7.68 16.44 -4.58
CA ASP A 249 -8.62 15.48 -3.99
C ASP A 249 -7.96 14.69 -2.86
N TYR A 250 -7.35 15.43 -1.93
CA TYR A 250 -6.64 14.86 -0.79
C TYR A 250 -5.38 14.04 -1.15
N VAL A 251 -5.04 13.83 -2.42
CA VAL A 251 -3.89 13.00 -2.84
C VAL A 251 -2.67 13.85 -3.17
N TYR A 252 -1.53 13.55 -2.56
CA TYR A 252 -0.23 14.16 -2.88
C TYR A 252 0.46 13.47 -4.05
N ALA A 253 0.45 12.13 -4.06
CA ALA A 253 1.05 11.30 -5.09
C ALA A 253 0.41 9.90 -5.09
N SER A 254 0.32 9.27 -6.25
CA SER A 254 -0.20 7.91 -6.37
C SER A 254 0.33 7.19 -7.60
N ARG A 255 0.48 5.87 -7.52
CA ARG A 255 0.85 5.00 -8.64
C ARG A 255 0.41 3.56 -8.40
N GLU A 256 -0.03 2.88 -9.45
CA GLU A 256 -0.16 1.42 -9.43
C GLU A 256 1.23 0.77 -9.60
N ILE A 257 1.57 -0.11 -8.66
CA ILE A 257 2.81 -0.88 -8.69
C ILE A 257 2.46 -2.32 -9.00
N THR A 258 3.18 -2.89 -9.96
CA THR A 258 3.08 -4.30 -10.33
C THR A 258 4.25 -5.06 -9.69
N PHE A 259 3.95 -6.20 -9.07
CA PHE A 259 4.93 -7.05 -8.42
C PHE A 259 5.20 -8.26 -9.28
N ASP A 260 6.46 -8.45 -9.67
CA ASP A 260 6.94 -9.69 -10.26
C ASP A 260 7.60 -10.54 -9.17
N ILE A 261 6.75 -11.27 -8.45
CA ILE A 261 7.12 -12.01 -7.22
C ILE A 261 6.98 -13.54 -7.37
N GLY A 262 6.48 -14.02 -8.51
CA GLY A 262 6.26 -15.44 -8.77
C GLY A 262 5.05 -16.01 -8.02
N ASN A 263 5.27 -17.09 -7.27
CA ASN A 263 4.27 -17.77 -6.41
C ASN A 263 4.00 -16.99 -5.12
N ASP A 264 3.21 -17.57 -4.22
CA ASP A 264 2.89 -17.02 -2.88
C ASP A 264 4.09 -16.35 -2.22
N LYS A 265 3.93 -15.06 -1.90
CA LYS A 265 5.03 -14.23 -1.40
C LYS A 265 4.57 -13.25 -0.34
N GLU A 266 5.34 -13.18 0.74
CA GLU A 266 5.28 -12.04 1.66
C GLU A 266 6.20 -10.92 1.13
N VAL A 267 5.60 -9.76 0.90
CA VAL A 267 6.29 -8.54 0.48
C VAL A 267 6.22 -7.54 1.63
N THR A 268 7.36 -7.26 2.26
CA THR A 268 7.49 -6.15 3.21
C THR A 268 7.57 -4.84 2.43
N ILE A 269 6.90 -3.80 2.90
CA ILE A 269 6.81 -2.50 2.23
C ILE A 269 7.08 -1.35 3.20
N VAL A 270 7.85 -0.37 2.74
CA VAL A 270 8.24 0.83 3.50
C VAL A 270 7.97 2.08 2.66
N PRO A 271 7.07 2.97 3.07
CA PRO A 271 6.90 4.28 2.46
C PRO A 271 7.90 5.31 2.95
N PHE A 272 8.41 6.13 2.04
CA PHE A 272 9.25 7.27 2.38
C PHE A 272 9.12 8.42 1.38
N LEU A 273 9.48 9.61 1.83
CA LEU A 273 9.63 10.81 1.00
C LEU A 273 11.10 11.04 0.68
N ALA A 274 11.40 11.41 -0.56
CA ALA A 274 12.75 11.76 -0.98
C ALA A 274 12.80 13.18 -1.53
N TYR A 275 13.83 13.95 -1.15
CA TYR A 275 14.08 15.31 -1.61
C TYR A 275 14.65 15.31 -3.03
N THR A 276 13.84 14.83 -3.97
CA THR A 276 14.15 14.78 -5.41
C THR A 276 12.85 14.86 -6.19
N ARG A 277 12.94 15.38 -7.42
CA ARG A 277 11.82 15.52 -8.37
C ARG A 277 11.91 14.59 -9.57
N ASN A 278 12.93 13.74 -9.60
CA ASN A 278 13.15 12.75 -10.65
C ASN A 278 12.99 11.34 -10.08
N ALA A 279 12.87 10.35 -10.97
CA ALA A 279 12.74 8.94 -10.63
C ALA A 279 14.10 8.28 -10.31
N THR A 280 15.05 9.02 -9.74
CA THR A 280 16.38 8.55 -9.36
C THR A 280 16.69 8.97 -7.93
N LEU A 281 17.14 8.02 -7.11
CA LEU A 281 17.67 8.28 -5.78
C LEU A 281 19.19 8.39 -5.86
N TYR A 282 19.70 9.62 -5.72
CA TYR A 282 21.14 9.86 -5.58
C TYR A 282 21.56 9.68 -4.13
N ASP A 283 22.82 9.35 -3.90
CA ASP A 283 23.41 9.12 -2.58
C ASP A 283 23.17 10.27 -1.60
N ASN A 284 23.27 11.52 -2.07
CA ASN A 284 23.04 12.73 -1.28
C ASN A 284 21.54 13.11 -1.12
N THR A 285 20.61 12.33 -1.66
CA THR A 285 19.17 12.61 -1.57
C THR A 285 18.72 12.45 -0.12
N LYS A 286 18.12 13.50 0.46
CA LYS A 286 17.55 13.43 1.81
C LYS A 286 16.27 12.62 1.81
N ILE A 287 16.09 11.76 2.81
CA ILE A 287 14.90 10.90 2.95
C ILE A 287 14.25 11.08 4.31
N ILE A 288 12.92 10.92 4.35
CA ILE A 288 12.11 10.87 5.57
C ILE A 288 11.16 9.67 5.49
N PHE A 289 11.12 8.84 6.53
CA PHE A 289 10.13 7.77 6.67
C PHE A 289 8.80 8.33 7.20
N ILE A 290 7.68 7.90 6.61
CA ILE A 290 6.37 8.53 6.86
C ILE A 290 5.34 7.61 7.53
N SER A 291 5.62 6.31 7.63
CA SER A 291 4.77 5.30 8.27
C SER A 291 5.62 4.09 8.62
N LEU A 292 5.20 3.28 9.61
CA LEU A 292 5.86 2.00 9.91
C LEU A 292 5.85 1.07 8.69
N PRO A 293 6.80 0.11 8.63
CA PRO A 293 6.73 -0.97 7.66
C PRO A 293 5.46 -1.81 7.89
N GLY A 294 4.89 -2.28 6.79
CA GLY A 294 3.87 -3.33 6.80
C GLY A 294 4.23 -4.44 5.83
N ALA A 295 3.33 -5.41 5.68
CA ALA A 295 3.52 -6.46 4.69
C ALA A 295 2.23 -6.83 3.96
N ILE A 296 2.39 -7.26 2.72
CA ILE A 296 1.35 -7.86 1.91
C ILE A 296 1.73 -9.32 1.66
N ILE A 297 0.83 -10.24 1.98
CA ILE A 297 0.97 -11.67 1.66
C ILE A 297 0.15 -11.91 0.40
N PHE A 298 0.84 -12.05 -0.72
CA PHE A 298 0.22 -12.43 -1.98
C PHE A 298 0.02 -13.94 -1.98
N LYS A 299 -1.23 -14.39 -2.17
CA LYS A 299 -1.62 -15.80 -2.30
C LYS A 299 -2.13 -16.07 -3.70
N TYR A 300 -1.39 -16.87 -4.46
CA TYR A 300 -1.76 -17.23 -5.81
C TYR A 300 -2.99 -18.13 -5.77
N TYR A 301 -4.02 -17.73 -6.50
CA TYR A 301 -5.24 -18.47 -6.65
C TYR A 301 -5.63 -18.55 -8.13
N PRO A 302 -5.28 -19.64 -8.82
CA PRO A 302 -5.57 -19.78 -10.24
C PRO A 302 -7.08 -19.88 -10.48
N ARG A 303 -7.51 -19.47 -11.67
CA ARG A 303 -8.89 -19.69 -12.14
C ARG A 303 -9.19 -21.19 -12.16
N GLN A 304 -10.29 -21.59 -11.53
CA GLN A 304 -10.76 -22.97 -11.58
C GLN A 304 -11.42 -23.24 -12.93
N ILE A 305 -11.06 -24.36 -13.54
CA ILE A 305 -11.55 -24.80 -14.85
C ILE A 305 -11.76 -26.32 -14.76
N ASN A 306 -12.98 -26.77 -15.05
CA ASN A 306 -13.33 -28.18 -15.03
C ASN A 306 -14.06 -28.57 -16.32
N MET A 307 -13.80 -29.77 -16.83
CA MET A 307 -14.66 -30.40 -17.84
C MET A 307 -15.78 -31.17 -17.13
N GLU A 308 -17.01 -30.68 -17.17
CA GLU A 308 -18.11 -31.31 -16.43
C GLU A 308 -18.58 -32.61 -17.08
N SER A 309 -18.69 -32.60 -18.41
CA SER A 309 -19.19 -33.74 -19.16
C SER A 309 -18.59 -33.77 -20.55
N ILE A 310 -18.63 -34.96 -21.14
CA ILE A 310 -18.07 -35.26 -22.45
C ILE A 310 -19.14 -35.91 -23.32
N LYS A 311 -19.07 -35.66 -24.62
CA LYS A 311 -19.77 -36.45 -25.63
C LYS A 311 -18.85 -36.75 -26.81
N SER A 312 -19.12 -37.86 -27.49
CA SER A 312 -18.40 -38.28 -28.69
C SER A 312 -19.33 -38.98 -29.68
N GLY A 313 -19.14 -38.78 -30.98
CA GLY A 313 -20.07 -39.22 -32.02
C GLY A 313 -21.50 -38.69 -31.80
N SER A 314 -22.50 -39.57 -31.98
CA SER A 314 -23.93 -39.23 -31.82
C SER A 314 -24.44 -39.32 -30.36
N SER A 315 -23.55 -39.51 -29.38
CA SER A 315 -23.94 -39.60 -27.97
C SER A 315 -24.33 -38.23 -27.37
N GLY A 316 -25.20 -38.26 -26.36
CA GLY A 316 -25.45 -37.10 -25.50
C GLY A 316 -24.28 -36.81 -24.55
N PHE A 317 -24.33 -35.68 -23.85
CA PHE A 317 -23.37 -35.40 -22.79
C PHE A 317 -23.55 -36.37 -21.63
N VAL A 318 -22.44 -36.98 -21.21
CA VAL A 318 -22.37 -37.90 -20.08
C VAL A 318 -21.20 -37.55 -19.19
N ASP A 319 -21.22 -38.05 -17.95
CA ASP A 319 -20.07 -37.96 -17.07
C ASP A 319 -18.87 -38.69 -17.66
N PHE A 320 -17.66 -38.19 -17.36
CA PHE A 320 -16.41 -38.75 -17.88
C PHE A 320 -16.22 -40.24 -17.56
N SER A 321 -16.74 -40.71 -16.43
CA SER A 321 -16.73 -42.11 -15.99
C SER A 321 -17.73 -43.00 -16.71
N SER A 322 -18.75 -42.41 -17.33
CA SER A 322 -19.83 -43.12 -18.01
C SER A 322 -19.54 -43.33 -19.50
N LEU A 323 -18.75 -42.46 -20.12
CA LEU A 323 -18.34 -42.62 -21.51
C LEU A 323 -17.35 -43.80 -21.63
N ARG A 324 -17.66 -44.76 -22.49
CA ARG A 324 -16.83 -45.96 -22.72
C ARG A 324 -16.01 -45.85 -23.99
N GLU A 325 -16.58 -45.24 -25.03
CA GLU A 325 -16.03 -45.21 -26.38
C GLU A 325 -15.87 -43.77 -26.90
N LEU A 326 -14.76 -43.50 -27.57
CA LEU A 326 -14.52 -42.28 -28.33
C LEU A 326 -14.68 -42.60 -29.81
N VAL A 327 -15.70 -42.02 -30.44
CA VAL A 327 -16.08 -42.29 -31.83
C VAL A 327 -15.57 -41.17 -32.73
N GLY A 328 -14.86 -41.54 -33.79
CA GLY A 328 -14.53 -40.62 -34.91
C GLY A 328 -13.49 -39.55 -34.57
N ALA A 329 -12.56 -39.85 -33.66
CA ALA A 329 -11.42 -38.99 -33.29
C ALA A 329 -11.77 -37.56 -32.88
N SER A 330 -13.01 -37.31 -32.45
CA SER A 330 -13.46 -36.02 -31.95
C SER A 330 -14.37 -36.19 -30.73
N CYS A 331 -14.35 -35.17 -29.87
CA CYS A 331 -15.23 -35.10 -28.73
C CYS A 331 -15.57 -33.64 -28.41
N ILE A 332 -16.65 -33.44 -27.67
CA ILE A 332 -17.04 -32.12 -27.17
C ILE A 332 -17.15 -32.22 -25.66
N CYS A 333 -16.45 -31.33 -24.97
CA CYS A 333 -16.52 -31.21 -23.53
C CYS A 333 -17.33 -29.97 -23.16
N LYS A 334 -18.22 -30.12 -22.19
CA LYS A 334 -18.85 -28.98 -21.50
C LYS A 334 -17.89 -28.54 -20.41
N ALA A 335 -17.37 -27.32 -20.50
CA ALA A 335 -16.43 -26.76 -19.55
C ALA A 335 -17.12 -25.73 -18.64
N ARG A 336 -16.86 -25.80 -17.33
CA ARG A 336 -17.13 -24.72 -16.39
C ARG A 336 -15.85 -23.94 -16.15
N ILE A 337 -15.92 -22.64 -16.44
CA ILE A 337 -14.82 -21.71 -16.23
C ILE A 337 -15.28 -20.71 -15.18
N TYR A 338 -14.72 -20.81 -13.98
CA TYR A 338 -15.13 -19.98 -12.86
C TYR A 338 -14.68 -18.53 -13.04
N LYS A 339 -15.49 -17.59 -12.57
CA LYS A 339 -15.16 -16.17 -12.58
C LYS A 339 -14.11 -15.86 -11.52
N LEU A 340 -13.47 -14.70 -11.67
CA LEU A 340 -12.52 -14.17 -10.71
C LEU A 340 -12.89 -12.72 -10.40
N PRO A 341 -12.64 -12.24 -9.17
CA PRO A 341 -13.01 -10.89 -8.77
C PRO A 341 -12.11 -9.82 -9.39
N ASP A 342 -10.93 -10.21 -9.88
CA ASP A 342 -9.85 -9.32 -10.30
C ASP A 342 -9.41 -9.54 -11.76
N ALA A 343 -10.10 -10.40 -12.51
CA ALA A 343 -9.68 -10.74 -13.86
C ALA A 343 -10.84 -11.17 -14.78
N THR A 344 -10.92 -10.51 -15.95
CA THR A 344 -11.63 -11.00 -17.13
C THR A 344 -10.68 -11.82 -18.01
N ILE A 345 -11.16 -12.92 -18.59
CA ILE A 345 -10.40 -13.71 -19.59
C ILE A 345 -11.27 -14.00 -20.82
N THR A 346 -10.67 -13.98 -22.00
CA THR A 346 -11.32 -14.46 -23.23
C THR A 346 -10.65 -15.74 -23.67
N ILE A 347 -11.45 -16.81 -23.79
CA ILE A 347 -11.02 -18.09 -24.35
C ILE A 347 -11.24 -18.04 -25.85
N THR A 348 -10.22 -18.39 -26.62
CA THR A 348 -10.23 -18.44 -28.08
C THR A 348 -9.79 -19.82 -28.58
N ASP A 349 -10.02 -20.09 -29.86
CA ASP A 349 -9.65 -21.35 -30.48
C ASP A 349 -8.14 -21.66 -30.38
N GLY A 350 -7.82 -22.84 -29.86
CA GLY A 350 -6.45 -23.31 -29.62
C GLY A 350 -5.89 -23.01 -28.23
N ILE A 351 -6.63 -22.29 -27.36
CA ILE A 351 -6.24 -22.14 -25.95
C ILE A 351 -6.32 -23.48 -25.20
N PHE A 352 -7.25 -24.35 -25.58
CA PHE A 352 -7.34 -25.71 -25.07
C PHE A 352 -6.72 -26.70 -26.06
N ARG A 353 -6.20 -27.81 -25.53
CA ARG A 353 -5.86 -29.01 -26.30
C ARG A 353 -6.27 -30.27 -25.56
N SER A 354 -6.56 -31.33 -26.31
CA SER A 354 -6.62 -32.68 -25.77
C SER A 354 -5.23 -33.31 -25.81
N VAL A 355 -4.95 -34.19 -24.85
CA VAL A 355 -3.76 -35.04 -24.80
C VAL A 355 -4.24 -36.47 -24.74
N CYS A 356 -4.02 -37.24 -25.79
CA CYS A 356 -4.42 -38.64 -25.83
C CYS A 356 -3.19 -39.53 -25.91
N LYS A 357 -3.05 -40.45 -24.95
CA LYS A 357 -1.98 -41.44 -24.88
C LYS A 357 -2.53 -42.84 -25.18
N TYR A 358 -1.92 -43.56 -26.11
CA TYR A 358 -2.33 -44.91 -26.51
C TYR A 358 -1.19 -45.69 -27.18
N GLY A 359 -1.32 -47.02 -27.26
CA GLY A 359 -0.34 -47.90 -27.91
C GLY A 359 1.09 -47.79 -27.36
N ASN A 360 2.09 -48.01 -28.22
CA ASN A 360 3.53 -47.96 -27.91
C ASN A 360 4.00 -46.54 -27.53
N ASN A 361 3.52 -45.99 -26.41
CA ASN A 361 3.84 -44.64 -25.92
C ASN A 361 3.51 -43.50 -26.89
N LYS A 362 2.56 -43.72 -27.82
CA LYS A 362 2.14 -42.67 -28.74
C LYS A 362 1.30 -41.64 -27.98
N THR A 363 1.64 -40.37 -28.14
CA THR A 363 0.87 -39.24 -27.62
C THR A 363 0.43 -38.38 -28.79
N THR A 364 -0.85 -38.05 -28.84
CA THR A 364 -1.44 -37.16 -29.83
C THR A 364 -2.04 -35.94 -29.13
N TYR A 365 -2.05 -34.82 -29.84
CA TYR A 365 -2.54 -33.55 -29.34
C TYR A 365 -3.63 -33.03 -30.26
N GLY A 366 -4.87 -33.00 -29.76
CA GLY A 366 -6.01 -32.46 -30.49
C GLY A 366 -6.20 -30.99 -30.17
N ARG A 367 -6.50 -30.17 -31.17
CA ARG A 367 -6.75 -28.73 -30.95
C ARG A 367 -8.17 -28.52 -30.43
N GLY A 368 -8.32 -27.71 -29.40
CA GLY A 368 -9.63 -27.30 -28.86
C GLY A 368 -10.18 -26.05 -29.55
N TYR A 369 -11.46 -26.08 -29.88
CA TYR A 369 -12.21 -24.97 -30.49
C TYR A 369 -13.39 -24.61 -29.60
N VAL A 370 -13.62 -23.32 -29.39
CA VAL A 370 -14.81 -22.85 -28.68
C VAL A 370 -16.02 -23.05 -29.60
N SER A 371 -17.05 -23.69 -29.06
CA SER A 371 -18.18 -24.15 -29.85
C SER A 371 -19.49 -24.02 -29.07
N ASN A 372 -20.61 -24.29 -29.75
CA ASN A 372 -21.89 -24.55 -29.10
C ASN A 372 -22.02 -26.04 -28.72
N SER A 373 -23.13 -26.39 -28.07
CA SER A 373 -23.41 -27.77 -27.64
C SER A 373 -23.49 -28.77 -28.80
N SER A 374 -23.62 -28.33 -30.05
CA SER A 374 -23.64 -29.15 -31.27
C SER A 374 -22.28 -29.26 -31.96
N GLY A 375 -21.25 -28.55 -31.47
CA GLY A 375 -19.90 -28.57 -32.05
C GLY A 375 -19.69 -27.58 -33.20
N GLN A 376 -20.60 -26.64 -33.41
CA GLN A 376 -20.39 -25.53 -34.34
C GLN A 376 -19.50 -24.49 -33.67
N ILE A 377 -18.44 -24.09 -34.36
CA ILE A 377 -17.42 -23.17 -33.83
C ILE A 377 -18.04 -21.79 -33.61
N THR A 378 -17.83 -21.23 -32.42
CA THR A 378 -18.24 -19.87 -32.04
C THR A 378 -17.04 -18.91 -31.98
N GLY A 379 -15.82 -19.44 -31.98
CA GLY A 379 -14.55 -18.71 -32.08
C GLY A 379 -14.01 -18.20 -30.75
N SER A 380 -14.86 -17.72 -29.85
CA SER A 380 -14.45 -17.29 -28.51
C SER A 380 -15.58 -17.28 -27.48
N VAL A 381 -15.19 -17.19 -26.21
CA VAL A 381 -16.09 -16.89 -25.07
C VAL A 381 -15.35 -16.00 -24.06
N THR A 382 -16.01 -14.96 -23.59
CA THR A 382 -15.47 -14.07 -22.54
C THR A 382 -16.06 -14.45 -21.19
N ILE A 383 -15.19 -14.62 -20.20
CA ILE A 383 -15.53 -14.87 -18.81
C ILE A 383 -15.27 -13.57 -18.04
N PRO A 384 -16.32 -12.83 -17.66
CA PRO A 384 -16.17 -11.55 -16.99
C PRO A 384 -15.69 -11.72 -15.55
N GLU A 385 -15.33 -10.59 -14.95
CA GLU A 385 -15.16 -10.48 -13.50
C GLU A 385 -16.45 -10.86 -12.76
N GLY A 386 -16.31 -11.46 -11.58
CA GLY A 386 -17.45 -11.83 -10.75
C GLY A 386 -17.08 -12.67 -9.53
N ASP A 387 -18.11 -13.13 -8.81
CA ASP A 387 -17.93 -13.98 -7.64
C ASP A 387 -17.27 -15.31 -8.02
N ARG A 388 -16.46 -15.85 -7.10
CA ARG A 388 -15.66 -17.06 -7.35
C ARG A 388 -16.49 -18.34 -7.40
N THR A 389 -17.73 -18.30 -6.91
CA THR A 389 -18.68 -19.40 -7.00
C THR A 389 -19.45 -19.38 -8.32
N ASP A 390 -19.44 -18.26 -9.04
CA ASP A 390 -20.03 -18.13 -10.36
C ASP A 390 -19.11 -18.71 -11.44
N TYR A 391 -19.71 -19.23 -12.50
CA TYR A 391 -18.99 -19.72 -13.67
C TYR A 391 -19.71 -19.37 -14.97
N VAL A 392 -18.95 -19.41 -16.06
CA VAL A 392 -19.49 -19.46 -17.42
C VAL A 392 -19.38 -20.89 -17.91
N GLU A 393 -20.49 -21.44 -18.37
CA GLU A 393 -20.52 -22.71 -19.08
C GLU A 393 -20.21 -22.46 -20.57
N THR A 394 -19.29 -23.24 -21.12
CA THR A 394 -18.94 -23.20 -22.55
C THR A 394 -18.69 -24.60 -23.08
N TYR A 395 -18.65 -24.76 -24.40
CA TYR A 395 -18.38 -26.05 -25.04
C TYR A 395 -17.08 -25.98 -25.81
N ILE A 396 -16.17 -26.92 -25.53
CA ILE A 396 -14.90 -27.04 -26.22
C ILE A 396 -14.93 -28.31 -27.07
N ARG A 397 -14.87 -28.13 -28.39
CA ARG A 397 -14.75 -29.22 -29.35
C ARG A 397 -13.27 -29.54 -29.56
N PHE A 398 -12.90 -30.80 -29.43
CA PHE A 398 -11.56 -31.29 -29.73
C PHE A 398 -11.60 -32.15 -30.98
N ASP A 399 -10.79 -31.79 -31.97
CA ASP A 399 -10.60 -32.56 -33.18
C ASP A 399 -9.23 -33.26 -33.17
N ASN A 400 -9.11 -34.37 -33.91
CA ASN A 400 -7.90 -35.17 -34.00
C ASN A 400 -7.39 -35.65 -32.62
N VAL A 401 -8.32 -36.10 -31.78
CA VAL A 401 -8.02 -36.58 -30.43
C VAL A 401 -7.05 -37.76 -30.47
N TYR A 402 -7.16 -38.63 -31.47
CA TYR A 402 -6.21 -39.72 -31.76
C TYR A 402 -6.00 -39.86 -33.27
N GLU A 403 -4.87 -40.44 -33.68
CA GLU A 403 -4.60 -40.83 -35.06
C GLU A 403 -5.08 -42.26 -35.29
N GLY A 404 -6.03 -42.41 -36.23
CA GLY A 404 -6.68 -43.69 -36.58
C GLY A 404 -5.67 -44.80 -36.87
N GLY A 405 -5.76 -45.88 -36.09
CA GLY A 405 -4.81 -46.98 -36.20
C GLY A 405 -5.32 -48.31 -35.68
N TYR A 406 -6.04 -48.37 -34.56
CA TYR A 406 -6.49 -49.65 -34.00
C TYR A 406 -7.83 -49.50 -33.27
N TYR A 407 -8.91 -49.77 -34.00
CA TYR A 407 -10.25 -49.94 -33.43
C TYR A 407 -10.20 -50.89 -32.22
N GLY A 408 -10.86 -50.52 -31.11
CA GLY A 408 -10.90 -51.30 -29.88
C GLY A 408 -9.73 -51.08 -28.91
N GLN A 409 -8.77 -50.20 -29.24
CA GLN A 409 -7.64 -49.90 -28.35
C GLN A 409 -8.04 -48.94 -27.22
N MET A 410 -7.53 -49.18 -26.01
CA MET A 410 -7.66 -48.24 -24.90
C MET A 410 -6.75 -47.01 -25.07
N CYS A 411 -7.27 -45.85 -24.76
CA CYS A 411 -6.56 -44.59 -24.72
C CYS A 411 -6.83 -43.82 -23.42
N GLN A 412 -5.84 -43.06 -22.97
CA GLN A 412 -5.97 -42.13 -21.85
C GLN A 412 -6.11 -40.73 -22.41
N LEU A 413 -7.28 -40.12 -22.26
CA LEU A 413 -7.59 -38.76 -22.71
C LEU A 413 -7.57 -37.80 -21.53
N SER A 414 -6.80 -36.74 -21.64
CA SER A 414 -6.87 -35.59 -20.74
C SER A 414 -6.87 -34.28 -21.52
N PHE A 415 -7.00 -33.15 -20.83
CA PHE A 415 -7.09 -31.83 -21.44
C PHE A 415 -6.11 -30.88 -20.79
N GLU A 416 -5.64 -29.92 -21.58
CA GLU A 416 -4.76 -28.87 -21.11
C GLU A 416 -5.21 -27.52 -21.64
N ILE A 417 -4.87 -26.47 -20.90
CA ILE A 417 -5.12 -25.08 -21.25
C ILE A 417 -3.81 -24.28 -21.23
N ASN A 418 -3.66 -23.33 -22.15
CA ASN A 418 -2.52 -22.42 -22.21
C ASN A 418 -2.98 -20.98 -21.93
N ILE A 419 -2.86 -20.54 -20.68
CA ILE A 419 -3.23 -19.17 -20.24
C ILE A 419 -2.05 -18.34 -19.72
N ASP A 420 -0.95 -18.98 -19.34
CA ASP A 420 0.22 -18.32 -18.73
C ASP A 420 1.54 -18.67 -19.46
N GLY A 421 1.49 -18.85 -20.78
CA GLY A 421 2.67 -19.21 -21.58
C GLY A 421 3.11 -20.67 -21.44
N GLY A 422 2.27 -21.53 -20.84
CA GLY A 422 2.52 -22.96 -20.67
C GLY A 422 1.21 -23.75 -20.55
N TRP A 423 1.27 -25.03 -20.93
CA TRP A 423 0.13 -25.95 -20.87
C TRP A 423 -0.07 -26.46 -19.43
N LYS A 424 -1.28 -26.29 -18.89
CA LYS A 424 -1.69 -26.77 -17.56
C LYS A 424 -2.83 -27.77 -17.71
N GLN A 425 -2.80 -28.87 -16.95
CA GLN A 425 -3.85 -29.89 -16.97
C GLN A 425 -5.19 -29.34 -16.47
N VAL A 426 -6.26 -29.77 -17.14
CA VAL A 426 -7.65 -29.44 -16.81
C VAL A 426 -8.38 -30.75 -16.52
N PRO A 427 -8.82 -30.97 -15.27
CA PRO A 427 -9.55 -32.17 -14.92
C PRO A 427 -11.01 -32.07 -15.39
N PRO A 428 -11.73 -33.19 -15.40
CA PRO A 428 -11.27 -34.57 -15.42
C PRO A 428 -10.75 -35.00 -16.81
N GLY A 429 -9.95 -36.06 -16.81
CA GLY A 429 -9.71 -36.90 -17.99
C GLY A 429 -10.35 -38.27 -17.79
N GLY A 430 -10.05 -39.22 -18.67
CA GLY A 430 -10.54 -40.60 -18.53
C GLY A 430 -9.89 -41.60 -19.47
N SER A 431 -10.27 -42.87 -19.27
CA SER A 431 -9.82 -44.00 -20.09
C SER A 431 -10.95 -44.44 -21.02
N TYR A 432 -10.68 -44.50 -22.32
CA TYR A 432 -11.70 -44.76 -23.33
C TYR A 432 -11.24 -45.77 -24.36
N ILE A 433 -12.18 -46.50 -24.95
CA ILE A 433 -11.95 -47.37 -26.10
C ILE A 433 -12.10 -46.55 -27.38
N MET A 434 -11.13 -46.64 -28.28
CA MET A 434 -11.16 -45.97 -29.57
C MET A 434 -12.10 -46.71 -30.53
N HIS A 435 -13.06 -45.99 -31.13
CA HIS A 435 -14.04 -46.53 -32.06
C HIS A 435 -14.07 -45.75 -33.39
#